data_AF-F9ER30-F1
#
_entry.id   AF-F9ER30-F1
#
_cell.length_a   1.000
_cell.length_b   1.000
_cell.length_c   1.000
_cell.angle_alpha   90.00
_cell.angle_beta   90.00
_cell.angle_gamma   90.00
#
_symmetry.space_group_name_H-M   'P 1'
#
loop_
_entity.id
_entity.type
_entity.pdbx_description
1 polymer ?
#
loop_
_entity_poly.entity_id
_entity_poly.type
_entity_poly.pdbx_seq_one_letter_code
_entity_poly.pdbx_strand_id
1 'polypeptide(L)'
;MKKILILLIEELKKLNKKVILLILSEKTQKNFIKYFDNGNNYDKIKFVKLPFFTYDKYEELLALCDFNLVRGEDSFVRALLLGKPFLWHIYPQDENTHIEKLESFLEKYCSNNKELKQTFINYN
;
A
#
# COMPACT_ATOMS: atom_id res chain seq x y z
N MET A 1 0.53 9.96 7.15
CA MET A 1 -0.16 8.66 7.38
C MET A 1 -1.69 8.77 7.51
N LYS A 2 -2.28 9.56 8.43
CA LYS A 2 -3.76 9.69 8.54
C LYS A 2 -4.43 10.05 7.20
N LYS A 3 -3.92 11.09 6.53
CA LYS A 3 -4.43 11.57 5.23
C LYS A 3 -4.45 10.47 4.17
N ILE A 4 -3.33 9.74 4.02
CA ILE A 4 -3.19 8.64 3.04
C ILE A 4 -4.22 7.53 3.30
N LEU A 5 -4.39 7.12 4.56
CA LEU A 5 -5.35 6.07 4.91
C LEU A 5 -6.80 6.49 4.61
N ILE A 6 -7.18 7.73 4.93
CA ILE A 6 -8.52 8.25 4.63
C ILE A 6 -8.74 8.29 3.12
N LEU A 7 -7.78 8.85 2.36
CA LEU A 7 -7.88 8.91 0.90
C LEU A 7 -8.01 7.52 0.29
N LEU A 8 -7.22 6.54 0.73
CA LEU A 8 -7.31 5.16 0.27
C LEU A 8 -8.73 4.59 0.48
N ILE A 9 -9.31 4.77 1.66
CA ILE A 9 -10.67 4.26 1.94
C ILE A 9 -11.71 4.94 1.07
N GLU A 10 -11.60 6.26 0.86
CA GLU A 10 -12.50 6.99 -0.04
C GLU A 10 -12.36 6.53 -1.50
N GLU A 11 -11.16 6.26 -2.00
CA GLU A 11 -10.97 5.69 -3.34
C GLU A 11 -11.54 4.26 -3.44
N LEU A 12 -11.31 3.42 -2.43
CA LEU A 12 -11.84 2.04 -2.43
C LEU A 12 -13.37 2.00 -2.43
N LYS A 13 -14.05 2.97 -1.79
CA LYS A 13 -15.53 3.08 -1.82
C LYS A 13 -16.06 3.32 -3.24
N LYS A 14 -15.32 4.04 -4.08
CA LYS A 14 -15.73 4.33 -5.47
C LYS A 14 -15.77 3.08 -6.35
N LEU A 15 -15.06 2.00 -5.98
CA LEU A 15 -15.02 0.76 -6.75
C LEU A 15 -16.38 0.04 -6.81
N ASN A 16 -17.33 0.38 -5.93
CA ASN A 16 -18.66 -0.25 -5.82
C ASN A 16 -18.60 -1.80 -5.71
N LYS A 17 -17.47 -2.34 -5.23
CA LYS A 17 -17.21 -3.77 -5.04
C LYS A 17 -16.95 -4.07 -3.57
N LYS A 18 -17.10 -5.35 -3.20
CA LYS A 18 -16.61 -5.82 -1.89
C LYS A 18 -15.08 -5.86 -1.93
N VAL A 19 -14.44 -5.23 -0.96
CA VAL A 19 -12.98 -5.18 -0.83
C VAL A 19 -12.57 -5.82 0.48
N ILE A 20 -11.56 -6.68 0.45
CA ILE A 20 -10.93 -7.22 1.66
C ILE A 20 -9.56 -6.58 1.78
N LEU A 21 -9.34 -5.83 2.87
CA LEU A 21 -8.06 -5.20 3.17
C LEU A 21 -7.33 -6.01 4.24
N LEU A 22 -6.21 -6.61 3.84
CA LEU A 22 -5.35 -7.42 4.69
C LEU A 22 -4.28 -6.54 5.35
N ILE A 23 -4.20 -6.53 6.69
CA ILE A 23 -3.37 -5.59 7.45
C ILE A 23 -2.41 -6.37 8.36
N LEU A 24 -1.11 -6.40 8.04
CA LEU A 24 -0.12 -7.17 8.83
C LEU A 24 0.47 -6.42 10.03
N SER A 25 0.90 -5.17 9.87
CA SER A 25 1.70 -4.54 10.92
C SER A 25 0.85 -4.00 12.06
N GLU A 26 1.26 -4.24 13.32
CA GLU A 26 0.58 -3.70 14.50
C GLU A 26 0.41 -2.18 14.44
N LYS A 27 1.44 -1.47 13.98
CA LYS A 27 1.39 0.00 13.83
C LYS A 27 0.27 0.41 12.88
N THR A 28 0.16 -0.25 11.73
CA THR A 28 -0.93 0.01 10.78
C THR A 28 -2.27 -0.38 11.37
N GLN A 29 -2.39 -1.55 12.00
CA GLN A 29 -3.64 -2.00 12.64
C GLN A 29 -4.12 -1.01 13.71
N LYS A 30 -3.22 -0.51 14.57
CA LYS A 30 -3.53 0.53 15.58
C LYS A 30 -4.01 1.83 14.94
N ASN A 31 -3.39 2.26 13.84
CA ASN A 31 -3.83 3.44 13.10
C ASN A 31 -5.22 3.23 12.46
N PHE A 32 -5.51 2.05 11.93
CA PHE A 32 -6.84 1.74 11.39
C PHE A 32 -7.92 1.77 12.47
N ILE A 33 -7.68 1.11 13.62
CA ILE A 33 -8.59 1.14 14.77
C ILE A 33 -8.84 2.59 15.24
N LYS A 34 -7.79 3.42 15.24
CA LYS A 34 -7.88 4.83 15.63
C LYS A 34 -8.76 5.67 14.68
N TYR A 35 -8.84 5.33 13.40
CA TYR A 35 -9.46 6.18 12.38
C TYR A 35 -10.79 5.67 11.84
N PHE A 36 -11.08 4.36 11.97
CA PHE A 36 -12.26 3.73 11.36
C PHE A 36 -13.09 2.93 12.38
N ASP A 37 -13.00 3.30 13.65
CA ASP A 37 -13.59 2.60 14.81
C ASP A 37 -13.13 1.14 14.95
N ASN A 38 -13.56 0.46 16.02
CA ASN A 38 -13.17 -0.92 16.30
C ASN A 38 -13.93 -1.96 15.44
N GLY A 39 -14.69 -1.51 14.44
CA GLY A 39 -15.42 -2.35 13.51
C GLY A 39 -14.48 -2.99 12.50
N ASN A 40 -14.73 -4.27 12.15
CA ASN A 40 -13.99 -4.95 11.10
C ASN A 40 -14.52 -4.62 9.69
N ASN A 41 -15.50 -3.72 9.57
CA ASN A 41 -16.08 -3.34 8.28
C ASN A 41 -16.33 -1.84 8.22
N TYR A 42 -16.11 -1.26 7.05
CA TYR A 42 -16.46 0.10 6.70
C TYR A 42 -17.12 0.08 5.31
N ASP A 43 -18.44 0.28 5.27
CA ASP A 43 -19.24 0.08 4.05
C ASP A 43 -19.00 -1.32 3.41
N LYS A 44 -18.53 -1.41 2.16
CA LYS A 44 -18.21 -2.67 1.47
C LYS A 44 -16.78 -3.16 1.70
N ILE A 45 -16.02 -2.50 2.58
CA ILE A 45 -14.62 -2.79 2.86
C ILE A 45 -14.53 -3.58 4.17
N LYS A 46 -14.01 -4.79 4.10
CA LYS A 46 -13.72 -5.64 5.27
C LYS A 46 -12.25 -5.53 5.63
N PHE A 47 -11.95 -5.19 6.87
CA PHE A 47 -10.60 -5.20 7.43
C PHE A 47 -10.29 -6.55 8.05
N VAL A 48 -9.15 -7.14 7.68
CA VAL A 48 -8.65 -8.39 8.27
C VAL A 48 -7.26 -8.14 8.83
N LYS A 49 -7.14 -8.22 10.16
CA LYS A 49 -5.87 -8.12 10.87
C LYS A 49 -5.16 -9.46 10.77
N LEU A 50 -3.96 -9.46 10.20
CA LEU A 50 -3.12 -10.65 10.05
C LEU A 50 -1.99 -10.63 11.07
N PRO A 51 -1.49 -11.79 11.52
CA PRO A 51 -0.30 -11.86 12.35
C PRO A 51 0.95 -11.48 11.54
N PHE A 52 2.08 -11.35 12.22
CA PHE A 52 3.37 -11.35 11.54
C PHE A 52 3.63 -12.71 10.88
N PHE A 53 4.22 -12.66 9.69
CA PHE A 53 4.57 -13.84 8.91
C PHE A 53 6.08 -13.98 8.77
N THR A 54 6.51 -15.21 8.49
CA THR A 54 7.84 -15.47 7.93
C THR A 54 7.93 -14.87 6.52
N TYR A 55 9.16 -14.71 6.00
CA TYR A 55 9.36 -14.15 4.66
C TYR A 55 8.60 -14.94 3.58
N ASP A 56 8.66 -16.27 3.60
CA ASP A 56 7.98 -17.11 2.60
C ASP A 56 6.46 -16.92 2.62
N LYS A 57 5.86 -16.94 3.82
CA LYS A 57 4.42 -16.71 3.98
C LYS A 57 4.00 -15.28 3.59
N TYR A 58 4.88 -14.31 3.80
CA TYR A 58 4.64 -12.94 3.35
C TYR A 58 4.64 -12.87 1.82
N GLU A 59 5.55 -13.55 1.15
CA GLU A 59 5.60 -13.62 -0.31
C GLU A 59 4.39 -14.35 -0.90
N GLU A 60 3.99 -15.48 -0.31
CA GLU A 60 2.73 -16.16 -0.66
C GLU A 60 1.53 -15.22 -0.55
N LEU A 61 1.47 -14.43 0.53
CA LEU A 61 0.40 -13.45 0.71
C LEU A 61 0.40 -12.37 -0.38
N LEU A 62 1.57 -11.83 -0.73
CA LEU A 62 1.69 -10.85 -1.82
C LEU A 62 1.21 -11.44 -3.16
N ALA A 63 1.51 -12.72 -3.41
CA ALA A 63 1.10 -13.44 -4.61
C ALA A 63 -0.42 -13.71 -4.68
N LEU A 64 -1.07 -13.87 -3.51
CA LEU A 64 -2.52 -14.07 -3.42
C LEU A 64 -3.31 -12.77 -3.58
N CYS A 65 -2.72 -11.62 -3.24
CA CYS A 65 -3.39 -10.33 -3.37
C CYS A 65 -3.55 -9.89 -4.84
N ASP A 66 -4.70 -9.25 -5.13
CA ASP A 66 -4.95 -8.58 -6.42
C ASP A 66 -4.14 -7.27 -6.55
N PHE A 67 -3.86 -6.63 -5.41
CA PHE A 67 -3.14 -5.38 -5.32
C PHE A 67 -2.38 -5.28 -4.00
N ASN A 68 -1.14 -4.77 -4.03
CA ASN A 68 -0.26 -4.73 -2.86
C ASN A 68 0.12 -3.28 -2.46
N LEU A 69 -0.06 -2.93 -1.19
CA LEU A 69 0.46 -1.68 -0.61
C LEU A 69 1.75 -2.01 0.15
N VAL A 70 2.90 -1.80 -0.49
CA VAL A 70 4.22 -2.20 0.02
C VAL A 70 5.02 -1.01 0.52
N ARG A 71 6.05 -1.25 1.33
CA ARG A 71 6.87 -0.18 1.93
C ARG A 71 8.34 -0.56 2.08
N GLY A 72 9.21 0.43 2.19
CA GLY A 72 10.66 0.19 2.31
C GLY A 72 11.20 -0.54 1.08
N GLU A 73 12.27 -1.32 1.24
CA GLU A 73 12.98 -1.93 0.10
C GLU A 73 12.58 -3.38 -0.17
N ASP A 74 12.64 -4.25 0.86
CA ASP A 74 12.41 -5.69 0.67
C ASP A 74 11.01 -6.00 0.10
N SER A 75 9.94 -5.45 0.69
CA SER A 75 8.59 -5.70 0.17
C SER A 75 8.31 -5.05 -1.19
N PHE A 76 9.02 -3.95 -1.51
CA PHE A 76 8.95 -3.31 -2.82
C PHE A 76 9.57 -4.20 -3.90
N VAL A 77 10.77 -4.74 -3.66
CA VAL A 77 11.44 -5.64 -4.59
C VAL A 77 10.62 -6.91 -4.80
N ARG A 78 10.02 -7.48 -3.74
CA ARG A 78 9.14 -8.65 -3.87
C ARG A 78 7.91 -8.38 -4.74
N ALA A 79 7.26 -7.21 -4.56
CA ALA A 79 6.12 -6.84 -5.40
C ALA A 79 6.50 -6.73 -6.89
N LEU A 80 7.68 -6.18 -7.18
CA LEU A 80 8.23 -6.14 -8.55
C LEU A 80 8.45 -7.54 -9.11
N LEU A 81 9.13 -8.42 -8.36
CA LEU A 81 9.44 -9.79 -8.80
C LEU A 81 8.18 -10.64 -9.04
N LEU A 82 7.15 -10.45 -8.22
CA LEU A 82 5.86 -11.15 -8.37
C LEU A 82 5.02 -10.61 -9.54
N GLY A 83 5.35 -9.46 -10.11
CA GLY A 83 4.60 -8.85 -11.21
C GLY A 83 3.17 -8.46 -10.83
N LYS A 84 2.87 -8.32 -9.53
CA LYS A 84 1.53 -7.94 -9.04
C LYS A 84 1.40 -6.42 -9.01
N PRO A 85 0.21 -5.85 -9.31
CA PRO A 85 -0.03 -4.42 -9.12
C PRO A 85 0.26 -3.95 -7.69
N PHE A 86 0.91 -2.80 -7.54
CA PHE A 86 1.27 -2.27 -6.23
C PHE A 86 1.36 -0.74 -6.19
N LEU A 87 1.32 -0.19 -4.98
CA LEU A 87 1.88 1.12 -4.66
C LEU A 87 2.99 0.98 -3.63
N TRP A 88 4.02 1.81 -3.78
CA TRP A 88 5.19 1.83 -2.92
C TRP A 88 5.17 3.05 -2.03
N HIS A 89 5.09 2.82 -0.71
CA HIS A 89 5.34 3.83 0.31
C HIS A 89 6.83 3.80 0.67
N ILE A 90 7.61 4.67 0.03
CA ILE A 90 9.03 4.84 0.31
C ILE A 90 9.20 5.51 1.68
N TYR A 91 10.23 5.11 2.44
CA TYR A 91 10.45 5.71 3.75
C TYR A 91 10.90 7.17 3.59
N PRO A 92 10.27 8.13 4.29
CA PRO A 92 10.77 9.49 4.32
C PRO A 92 12.20 9.54 4.85
N GLN A 93 13.04 10.28 4.12
CA GLN A 93 14.43 10.56 4.44
C GLN A 93 14.65 12.07 4.46
N ASP A 94 15.72 12.48 5.14
CA ASP A 94 16.12 13.88 5.24
C ASP A 94 16.30 14.50 3.84
N GLU A 95 16.06 15.81 3.78
CA GLU A 95 16.16 16.62 2.55
C GLU A 95 15.28 16.13 1.37
N ASN A 96 14.26 15.31 1.65
CA ASN A 96 13.39 14.69 0.63
C ASN A 96 14.12 13.79 -0.39
N THR A 97 15.30 13.28 -0.06
CA THR A 97 16.09 12.36 -0.90
C THR A 97 15.33 11.10 -1.34
N HIS A 98 14.37 10.65 -0.53
CA HIS A 98 13.44 9.57 -0.86
C HIS A 98 12.54 9.87 -2.06
N ILE A 99 12.20 11.14 -2.32
CA ILE A 99 11.41 11.55 -3.48
C ILE A 99 12.23 11.44 -4.76
N GLU A 100 13.48 11.88 -4.76
CA GLU A 100 14.38 11.73 -5.92
C GLU A 100 14.56 10.24 -6.31
N LYS A 101 14.68 9.37 -5.30
CA LYS A 101 14.73 7.91 -5.49
C LYS A 101 13.43 7.36 -6.08
N LEU A 102 12.28 7.84 -5.60
CA LEU A 102 10.97 7.46 -6.14
C LEU A 102 10.84 7.92 -7.61
N GLU A 103 11.17 9.16 -7.91
CA GLU A 103 11.10 9.72 -9.27
C GLU A 103 11.99 8.94 -10.25
N SER A 104 13.25 8.67 -9.85
CA SER A 104 14.20 7.87 -10.65
C SER A 104 13.68 6.46 -10.94
N PHE A 105 12.97 5.85 -9.99
CA PHE A 105 12.30 4.57 -10.22
C PHE A 105 11.13 4.72 -11.22
N LEU A 106 10.27 5.72 -11.03
CA LEU A 106 9.09 5.95 -11.86
C LEU A 106 9.44 6.32 -13.32
N GLU A 107 10.57 6.97 -13.54
CA GLU A 107 11.12 7.19 -14.88
C GLU A 107 11.36 5.89 -15.64
N LYS A 108 11.76 4.82 -14.96
CA LYS A 108 11.97 3.51 -15.58
C LYS A 108 10.69 2.67 -15.61
N TYR A 109 9.94 2.69 -14.52
CA TYR A 109 8.79 1.81 -14.32
C TYR A 109 7.57 2.22 -15.16
N CYS A 110 7.30 3.52 -15.27
CA CYS A 110 6.11 4.02 -15.97
C CYS A 110 6.40 5.33 -16.71
N SER A 111 7.52 5.38 -17.44
CA SER A 111 8.00 6.56 -18.19
C SER A 111 6.89 7.32 -18.93
N ASN A 112 6.01 6.58 -19.60
CA ASN A 112 4.97 7.11 -20.49
C ASN A 112 3.58 7.27 -19.84
N ASN A 113 3.41 6.96 -18.55
CA ASN A 113 2.13 7.05 -17.85
C ASN A 113 2.16 8.12 -16.75
N LYS A 114 1.87 9.37 -17.14
CA LYS A 114 1.89 10.53 -16.24
C LYS A 114 0.90 10.41 -15.08
N GLU A 115 -0.28 9.87 -15.32
CA GLU A 115 -1.30 9.69 -14.29
C GLU A 115 -0.81 8.71 -13.22
N LEU A 116 -0.25 7.57 -13.65
CA LEU A 116 0.31 6.59 -12.72
C LEU A 116 1.47 7.16 -11.91
N LYS A 117 2.39 7.92 -12.54
CA LYS A 117 3.46 8.62 -11.82
C LYS A 117 2.87 9.51 -10.71
N GLN A 118 1.86 10.31 -11.05
CA GLN A 118 1.23 11.20 -10.08
C GLN A 118 0.53 10.42 -8.95
N THR A 119 -0.04 9.24 -9.23
CA THR A 119 -0.60 8.36 -8.19
C THR A 119 0.48 7.93 -7.19
N PHE A 120 1.66 7.50 -7.65
CA PHE A 120 2.77 7.13 -6.76
C PHE A 120 3.28 8.32 -5.94
N ILE A 121 3.41 9.50 -6.55
CA ILE A 121 3.83 10.73 -5.86
C ILE A 121 2.81 11.13 -4.80
N ASN A 122 1.51 11.18 -5.12
CA ASN A 122 0.48 11.57 -4.17
C ASN A 122 0.31 10.59 -2.99
N TYR A 123 0.77 9.35 -3.17
CA TYR A 123 0.69 8.31 -2.14
C TYR A 123 1.79 8.44 -1.06
N ASN A 124 2.91 9.11 -1.38
CA ASN A 124 4.03 9.36 -0.47
C ASN A 124 3.94 10.75 0.18
#